data_AF-A0A2G4SEW7-F1
#
_entry.id   AF-A0A2G4SEW7-F1
#
_cell.length_a   1.000
_cell.length_b   1.000
_cell.length_c   1.000
_cell.angle_alpha   90.00
_cell.angle_beta   90.00
_cell.angle_gamma   90.00
#
_symmetry.space_group_name_H-M   'P 1'
#
loop_
_entity.id
_entity.type
_entity.pdbx_description
1 polymer ?
#
loop_
_entity_poly.entity_id
_entity_poly.type
_entity_poly.pdbx_seq_one_letter_code
_entity_poly.pdbx_strand_id
1 'polypeptide(L)'
;MHERRTPPFGIVEDSNRRLGNYTHSHETVNKSTYSCYSIGECEVCSPLEKKTQPYCSEFGNKQAVRCEWDDPELADRKSQTMIYDDDSISLPSFQSCPRVKMIEQKRLIRFEVTVILTAIVSITIFIWRQKKITQEQYQRLAKRIGVTII
;
A
#
# COMPACT_ATOMS: atom_id res chain seq x y z
N MET A 1 -50.79 49.16 -5.02
CA MET A 1 -49.92 50.36 -5.03
C MET A 1 -48.99 50.27 -3.83
N HIS A 2 -47.70 50.19 -4.10
CA HIS A 2 -46.62 50.06 -3.12
C HIS A 2 -46.28 51.41 -2.52
N GLU A 3 -46.10 51.47 -1.20
CA GLU A 3 -45.33 52.56 -0.60
C GLU A 3 -44.57 52.06 0.64
N ARG A 4 -43.33 51.59 0.42
CA ARG A 4 -42.36 51.37 1.50
C ARG A 4 -41.63 52.68 1.74
N ARG A 5 -41.76 53.26 2.93
CA ARG A 5 -40.90 54.36 3.38
C ARG A 5 -39.67 53.80 4.07
N THR A 6 -38.50 54.16 3.59
CA THR A 6 -37.18 53.88 4.18
C THR A 6 -36.94 54.83 5.37
N PRO A 7 -36.37 54.38 6.50
CA PRO A 7 -35.83 55.30 7.50
C PRO A 7 -34.41 55.78 7.11
N PRO A 8 -33.97 56.96 7.59
CA PRO A 8 -32.77 57.63 7.12
C PRO A 8 -31.50 57.01 7.68
N PHE A 9 -30.45 56.94 6.86
CA PHE A 9 -29.10 56.59 7.26
C PHE A 9 -28.53 57.69 8.17
N GLY A 10 -28.63 57.49 9.49
CA GLY A 10 -27.82 58.20 10.46
C GLY A 10 -26.42 57.59 10.48
N ILE A 11 -25.44 58.31 9.96
CA ILE A 11 -24.02 58.02 10.16
C ILE A 11 -23.70 58.37 11.62
N VAL A 12 -23.43 57.35 12.43
CA VAL A 12 -22.73 57.53 13.70
C VAL A 12 -21.29 57.11 13.47
N GLU A 13 -20.41 58.11 13.34
CA GLU A 13 -18.98 57.92 13.57
C GLU A 13 -18.80 57.45 15.01
N ASP A 14 -18.29 56.23 15.19
CA ASP A 14 -17.70 55.83 16.45
C ASP A 14 -16.23 55.50 16.24
N SER A 15 -15.41 56.32 16.87
CA SER A 15 -13.95 56.26 16.89
C SER A 15 -13.46 54.97 17.55
N ASN A 16 -12.23 54.58 17.21
CA ASN A 16 -11.42 53.59 17.93
C ASN A 16 -11.86 52.12 17.89
N ARG A 17 -12.03 51.57 16.69
CA ARG A 17 -11.69 50.17 16.47
C ARG A 17 -10.27 50.09 15.95
N ARG A 18 -9.33 49.78 16.86
CA ARG A 18 -8.05 49.17 16.48
C ARG A 18 -8.40 47.89 15.71
N LEU A 19 -8.44 48.01 14.39
CA LEU A 19 -8.52 46.88 13.50
C LEU A 19 -7.25 46.07 13.79
N GLY A 20 -7.41 44.99 14.56
CA GLY A 20 -6.34 44.02 14.77
C GLY A 20 -5.81 43.68 13.40
N ASN A 21 -4.52 43.89 13.19
CA ASN A 21 -3.86 43.60 11.94
C ASN A 21 -3.88 42.07 11.81
N TYR A 22 -4.92 41.50 11.20
CA TYR A 22 -4.97 40.08 10.87
C TYR A 22 -4.06 39.84 9.67
N THR A 23 -2.76 40.04 9.86
CA THR A 23 -1.77 39.36 9.05
C THR A 23 -1.97 37.89 9.37
N HIS A 24 -2.75 37.22 8.52
CA HIS A 24 -2.71 35.77 8.38
C HIS A 24 -1.31 35.45 7.87
N SER A 25 -0.34 35.51 8.77
CA SER A 25 0.97 34.95 8.57
C SER A 25 0.67 33.48 8.31
N HIS A 26 0.68 33.09 7.03
CA HIS A 26 1.20 31.78 6.64
C HIS A 26 2.66 31.77 7.07
N GLU A 27 2.90 31.85 8.38
CA GLU A 27 4.09 31.33 8.99
C GLU A 27 4.11 29.91 8.49
N THR A 28 5.09 29.65 7.62
CA THR A 28 5.35 28.34 7.08
C THR A 28 5.58 27.46 8.28
N VAL A 29 4.50 26.87 8.79
CA VAL A 29 4.54 25.91 9.89
C VAL A 29 5.57 24.91 9.42
N ASN A 30 6.74 24.95 10.05
CA ASN A 30 7.77 23.95 9.86
C ASN A 30 7.03 22.63 9.94
N LYS A 31 7.03 21.89 8.84
CA LYS A 31 6.26 20.65 8.68
C LYS A 31 6.54 19.85 9.94
N SER A 32 5.57 19.82 10.85
CA SER A 32 5.71 19.20 12.17
C SER A 32 6.27 17.81 11.90
N THR A 33 7.51 17.58 12.32
CA THR A 33 8.24 16.40 11.89
C THR A 33 7.64 15.26 12.72
N TYR A 34 6.96 14.35 12.03
CA TYR A 34 6.46 13.13 12.62
C TYR A 34 7.14 11.96 11.94
N SER A 35 7.51 10.98 12.74
CA SER A 35 8.10 9.74 12.26
C SER A 35 7.05 8.64 12.28
N CYS A 36 6.87 7.95 11.15
CA CYS A 36 5.95 6.83 11.02
C CYS A 36 6.71 5.51 10.93
N TYR A 37 6.22 4.51 11.66
CA TYR A 37 6.69 3.13 11.54
C TYR A 37 5.54 2.21 11.13
N SER A 38 5.86 1.20 10.33
CA SER A 38 4.88 0.24 9.82
C SER A 38 4.49 -0.77 10.90
N ILE A 39 3.18 -1.00 11.02
CA ILE A 39 2.61 -1.96 11.98
C ILE A 39 1.88 -3.11 11.29
N GLY A 40 1.36 -2.89 10.08
CA GLY A 40 0.62 -3.88 9.30
C GLY A 40 1.37 -4.35 8.06
N GLU A 41 0.79 -5.30 7.34
CA GLU A 41 1.28 -5.67 6.01
C GLU A 41 0.84 -4.67 4.95
N CYS A 42 1.53 -4.67 3.82
CA CYS A 42 1.14 -3.90 2.65
C CYS A 42 0.03 -4.65 1.90
N GLU A 43 -1.11 -4.01 1.73
CA GLU A 43 -2.33 -4.55 1.11
C GLU A 43 -2.74 -3.70 -0.09
N VAL A 44 -3.49 -4.29 -1.02
CA VAL A 44 -4.01 -3.55 -2.18
C VAL A 44 -5.14 -2.65 -1.74
N CYS A 45 -5.11 -1.38 -2.15
CA CYS A 45 -6.22 -0.45 -1.89
C CYS A 45 -7.50 -0.93 -2.59
N SER A 46 -8.65 -0.73 -1.94
CA SER A 46 -9.94 -0.97 -2.58
C SER A 46 -10.18 0.00 -3.75
N PRO A 47 -11.07 -0.32 -4.71
CA PRO A 47 -11.34 0.55 -5.85
C PRO A 47 -11.81 1.96 -5.47
N LEU A 48 -12.51 2.09 -4.34
CA LEU A 48 -12.95 3.38 -3.82
C LEU A 48 -11.76 4.16 -3.24
N GLU A 49 -10.95 3.51 -2.42
CA GLU A 49 -9.77 4.14 -1.81
C GLU A 49 -8.75 4.61 -2.85
N LYS A 50 -8.58 3.88 -3.95
CA LYS A 50 -7.72 4.31 -5.06
C LYS A 50 -8.14 5.65 -5.68
N LYS A 51 -9.41 6.03 -5.57
CA LYS A 51 -9.94 7.29 -6.10
C LYS A 51 -9.98 8.40 -5.07
N THR A 52 -10.24 8.06 -3.80
CA THR A 52 -10.53 9.06 -2.77
C THR A 52 -9.37 9.28 -1.81
N GLN A 53 -8.47 8.30 -1.65
CA GLN A 53 -7.46 8.33 -0.59
C GLN A 53 -6.08 8.68 -1.14
N PRO A 54 -5.37 9.66 -0.54
CA PRO A 54 -4.08 10.13 -1.04
C PRO A 54 -2.98 9.06 -0.89
N TYR A 55 -3.03 8.24 0.16
CA TYR A 55 -2.04 7.17 0.40
C TYR A 55 -2.07 6.05 -0.65
N CYS A 56 -3.11 5.98 -1.48
CA CYS A 56 -3.21 5.00 -2.56
C CYS A 56 -2.73 5.53 -3.92
N SER A 57 -2.33 6.81 -4.02
CA SER A 57 -2.04 7.47 -5.30
C SER A 57 -0.78 6.95 -6.00
N GLU A 58 0.29 6.70 -5.25
CA GLU A 58 1.59 6.32 -5.82
C GLU A 58 1.64 4.87 -6.32
N PHE A 59 1.33 3.92 -5.42
CA PHE A 59 1.49 2.48 -5.70
C PHE A 59 0.17 1.73 -5.79
N GLY A 60 -0.95 2.36 -5.40
CA GLY A 60 -2.25 1.67 -5.31
C GLY A 60 -2.33 0.62 -4.19
N ASN A 61 -1.36 0.60 -3.28
CA ASN A 61 -1.31 -0.26 -2.10
C ASN A 61 -1.12 0.59 -0.85
N LYS A 62 -1.65 0.12 0.27
CA LYS A 62 -1.61 0.77 1.58
C LYS A 62 -1.00 -0.14 2.63
N GLN A 63 -0.34 0.45 3.62
CA GLN A 63 0.16 -0.25 4.79
C GLN A 63 -0.26 0.51 6.04
N ALA A 64 -0.70 -0.20 7.07
CA ALA A 64 -1.00 0.42 8.36
C ALA A 64 0.27 0.90 9.04
N VAL A 65 0.25 2.16 9.50
CA VAL A 65 1.36 2.80 10.21
C VAL A 65 0.90 3.36 11.53
N ARG A 66 1.88 3.51 12.42
CA ARG A 66 1.74 4.32 13.61
C ARG A 66 2.80 5.40 13.56
N CYS A 67 2.35 6.63 13.80
CA CYS A 67 3.20 7.79 13.72
C CYS A 67 3.26 8.47 15.08
N GLU A 68 4.43 9.02 15.37
CA GLU A 68 4.73 9.73 16.61
C GLU A 68 5.31 11.09 16.25
N TRP A 69 5.03 12.11 17.07
CA TRP A 69 5.61 13.43 16.90
C TRP A 69 7.06 13.41 17.33
N ASP A 70 7.96 13.99 16.54
CA ASP A 70 9.39 14.07 16.90
C ASP A 70 9.63 15.16 17.96
N ASP A 71 8.76 16.17 18.04
CA ASP A 71 8.84 17.26 19.01
C ASP A 71 8.04 16.94 20.29
N PRO A 72 8.68 16.84 21.48
CA PRO A 72 8.02 16.47 22.74
C PRO A 72 6.98 17.51 23.20
N GLU A 73 7.22 18.80 22.92
CA GLU A 73 6.29 19.88 23.28
C GLU A 73 4.96 19.78 22.52
N LEU A 74 4.96 19.23 21.30
CA LEU A 74 3.77 19.01 20.49
C LEU A 74 3.02 17.74 20.92
N ALA A 75 3.75 16.71 21.36
CA ALA A 75 3.18 15.48 21.91
C ALA A 75 2.37 15.75 23.19
N ASP A 76 2.91 16.57 24.10
CA ASP A 76 2.28 16.90 25.37
C ASP A 76 1.03 17.78 25.19
N ARG A 77 1.08 18.74 24.28
CA ARG A 77 -0.03 19.67 24.00
C ARG A 77 -1.30 18.95 23.50
N LYS A 78 -1.14 17.79 22.85
CA LYS A 78 -2.25 16.95 22.35
C LYS A 78 -2.92 16.09 23.43
N SER A 79 -2.20 15.79 24.52
CA SER A 79 -2.79 15.06 25.66
C SER A 79 -3.86 15.90 26.39
N GLN A 80 -3.74 17.24 26.33
CA GLN A 80 -4.60 18.19 27.05
C GLN A 80 -5.81 18.68 26.23
N THR A 81 -5.75 18.68 24.90
CA THR A 81 -6.84 19.15 24.01
C THR A 81 -7.83 18.05 23.58
N MET A 82 -7.90 16.91 24.28
CA MET A 82 -8.96 15.89 24.09
C MET A 82 -10.37 16.36 24.52
N ILE A 83 -10.57 17.67 24.74
CA ILE A 83 -11.79 18.29 25.24
C ILE A 83 -12.08 19.50 24.34
N TYR A 84 -12.78 19.27 23.22
CA TYR A 84 -13.30 20.24 22.22
C TYR A 84 -12.26 20.98 21.35
N ASP A 85 -11.90 20.40 20.19
CA ASP A 85 -11.68 21.16 18.94
C ASP A 85 -11.69 20.22 17.72
N ASP A 86 -12.44 20.60 16.68
CA ASP A 86 -12.68 19.85 15.43
C ASP A 86 -11.44 19.83 14.50
N ASP A 87 -10.42 20.63 14.81
CA ASP A 87 -9.17 20.77 14.04
C ASP A 87 -7.97 20.04 14.68
N SER A 88 -8.21 18.91 15.34
CA SER A 88 -7.10 18.08 15.83
C SER A 88 -6.37 17.43 14.65
N ILE A 89 -5.09 17.79 14.45
CA ILE A 89 -4.23 17.16 13.43
C ILE A 89 -4.06 15.68 13.79
N SER A 90 -4.84 14.82 13.14
CA SER A 90 -4.72 13.36 13.25
C SER A 90 -3.53 12.91 12.40
N LEU A 91 -2.61 12.17 13.00
CA LEU A 91 -1.51 11.57 12.24
C LEU A 91 -2.07 10.48 11.33
N PRO A 92 -1.47 10.26 10.15
CA PRO A 92 -1.96 9.27 9.22
C PRO A 92 -1.87 7.86 9.83
N SER A 93 -2.91 7.08 9.65
CA SER A 93 -2.95 5.65 10.03
C SER A 93 -2.53 4.72 8.89
N PHE A 94 -2.42 5.23 7.66
CA PHE A 94 -2.04 4.48 6.46
C PHE A 94 -1.03 5.26 5.62
N GLN A 95 -0.08 4.53 5.03
CA GLN A 95 0.89 5.05 4.07
C GLN A 95 0.92 4.23 2.78
N SER A 96 1.46 4.82 1.71
CA SER A 96 1.71 4.12 0.44
C SER A 96 2.82 3.07 0.61
N CYS A 97 2.70 1.93 -0.07
CA CYS A 97 3.70 0.87 0.01
C CYS A 97 3.95 0.21 -1.36
N PRO A 98 5.21 -0.15 -1.68
CA PRO A 98 5.54 -0.64 -3.02
C PRO A 98 5.21 -2.12 -3.24
N ARG A 99 5.19 -2.96 -2.20
CA ARG A 99 5.19 -4.43 -2.34
C ARG A 99 4.22 -5.13 -1.41
N VAL A 100 3.31 -5.92 -2.00
CA VAL A 100 2.29 -6.72 -1.30
C VAL A 100 2.75 -8.18 -1.21
N LYS A 101 3.02 -8.67 0.00
CA LYS A 101 3.61 -10.02 0.23
C LYS A 101 2.79 -11.15 -0.40
N MET A 102 1.47 -11.11 -0.24
CA MET A 102 0.58 -12.16 -0.75
C MET A 102 0.62 -12.29 -2.28
N ILE A 103 0.75 -11.17 -2.99
CA ILE A 103 0.83 -11.16 -4.46
C ILE A 103 2.17 -11.73 -4.93
N GLU A 104 3.26 -11.36 -4.26
CA GLU A 104 4.60 -11.84 -4.60
C GLU A 104 4.73 -13.35 -4.40
N GLN A 105 4.22 -13.87 -3.27
CA GLN A 105 4.23 -15.31 -3.01
C GLN A 105 3.48 -16.10 -4.08
N LYS A 106 2.27 -15.64 -4.46
CA LYS A 106 1.50 -16.30 -5.51
C LYS A 106 2.24 -16.29 -6.86
N ARG A 107 2.96 -15.21 -7.16
CA ARG A 107 3.75 -15.10 -8.39
C ARG A 107 4.94 -16.06 -8.39
N LEU A 108 5.63 -16.18 -7.25
CA LEU A 108 6.75 -17.08 -7.07
C LEU A 108 6.31 -18.54 -7.18
N ILE A 109 5.25 -18.93 -6.48
CA ILE A 109 4.70 -20.29 -6.53
C ILE A 109 4.28 -20.66 -7.95
N ARG A 110 3.62 -19.76 -8.68
CA ARG A 110 3.22 -20.02 -10.06
C ARG A 110 4.42 -20.28 -10.97
N PHE A 111 5.49 -19.51 -10.80
CA PHE A 111 6.72 -19.68 -11.56
C PHE A 111 7.38 -21.03 -11.24
N GLU A 112 7.55 -21.33 -9.96
CA GLU A 112 8.18 -22.56 -9.47
C GLU A 112 7.43 -23.81 -9.94
N VAL A 113 6.10 -23.84 -9.82
CA VAL A 113 5.26 -24.94 -10.31
C VAL A 113 5.44 -25.15 -11.82
N THR A 114 5.56 -24.07 -12.61
CA THR A 114 5.76 -24.19 -14.07
C THR A 114 7.11 -24.86 -14.39
N VAL A 115 8.18 -24.49 -13.69
CA VAL A 115 9.51 -25.09 -13.87
C VAL A 115 9.55 -26.56 -13.42
N ILE A 116 8.91 -26.88 -12.30
CA ILE A 116 8.84 -28.26 -11.82
C ILE A 116 8.08 -29.14 -12.81
N LEU A 117 6.96 -28.65 -13.37
CA LEU A 117 6.19 -29.39 -14.37
C LEU A 117 7.00 -29.63 -15.65
N THR A 118 7.70 -28.63 -16.16
CA THR A 118 8.56 -28.80 -17.35
C THR A 118 9.71 -29.77 -17.08
N ALA A 119 10.31 -29.73 -15.89
CA ALA A 119 11.33 -30.69 -15.48
C ALA A 119 10.77 -32.12 -15.45
N ILE A 120 9.60 -32.35 -14.85
CA ILE A 120 8.95 -33.67 -14.83
C ILE A 120 8.68 -34.19 -16.25
N VAL A 121 8.15 -33.35 -17.15
CA VAL A 121 7.92 -33.72 -18.55
C VAL A 121 9.22 -34.09 -19.24
N SER A 122 10.30 -33.34 -19.01
CA SER A 122 11.61 -33.65 -19.58
C SER A 122 12.17 -34.99 -19.09
N ILE A 123 12.06 -35.26 -17.78
CA ILE A 123 12.55 -36.48 -17.14
C ILE A 123 11.75 -37.70 -17.60
N THR A 124 10.42 -37.58 -17.68
CA THR A 124 9.56 -38.66 -18.17
C THR A 124 9.88 -39.03 -19.62
N ILE A 125 10.06 -38.04 -20.50
CA ILE A 125 10.48 -38.29 -21.88
C ILE A 125 11.87 -38.95 -21.93
N PHE A 126 12.81 -38.47 -21.11
CA PHE A 126 14.16 -39.04 -21.04
C PHE A 126 14.14 -40.51 -20.58
N ILE A 127 13.42 -40.83 -19.51
CA ILE A 127 13.26 -42.20 -19.01
C ILE A 127 12.58 -43.09 -20.06
N TRP A 128 11.53 -42.58 -20.74
CA TRP A 128 10.85 -43.33 -21.78
C TRP A 128 11.78 -43.64 -22.96
N ARG A 129 12.56 -42.66 -23.41
CA ARG A 129 13.58 -42.85 -24.45
C ARG A 129 14.67 -43.82 -24.02
N GLN A 130 15.18 -43.69 -22.80
CA GLN A 130 16.19 -44.62 -22.29
C GLN A 130 15.65 -46.05 -22.22
N LYS A 131 14.47 -46.26 -21.64
CA LYS A 131 13.82 -47.58 -21.58
C LYS A 131 13.69 -48.21 -22.96
N LYS A 132 13.28 -47.44 -23.96
CA LYS A 132 13.20 -47.91 -25.35
C LYS A 132 14.57 -48.35 -25.89
N ILE A 133 15.61 -47.54 -25.71
CA ILE A 133 16.97 -47.84 -26.20
C ILE A 133 17.54 -49.08 -25.48
N THR A 134 17.38 -49.20 -24.16
CA THR A 134 17.94 -50.32 -23.41
C THR A 134 17.25 -51.64 -23.79
N GLN A 135 15.93 -51.64 -24.06
CA GLN A 135 15.22 -52.82 -24.55
C GLN A 135 15.84 -53.36 -25.86
N GLU A 136 16.19 -52.48 -26.80
CA GLU A 136 16.84 -52.88 -28.04
C GLU A 136 18.24 -53.47 -27.81
N GLN A 137 19.02 -52.91 -26.88
CA GLN A 137 20.35 -53.42 -26.53
C GLN A 137 20.27 -54.78 -25.80
N TYR A 138 19.30 -54.95 -24.89
CA TYR A 138 19.05 -56.24 -24.22
C TYR A 138 18.70 -57.33 -25.22
N GLN A 139 17.89 -57.04 -26.25
CA GLN A 139 17.60 -58.02 -27.30
C GLN A 139 18.84 -58.44 -28.09
N ARG A 140 19.76 -57.50 -28.38
CA ARG A 140 21.02 -57.81 -29.10
C ARG A 140 21.95 -58.66 -28.24
N LEU A 141 22.02 -58.41 -26.93
CA LEU A 141 22.79 -59.22 -25.98
C LEU A 141 22.17 -60.62 -25.80
N ALA A 142 20.85 -60.72 -25.66
CA ALA A 142 20.14 -62.00 -25.54
C ALA A 142 20.38 -62.91 -26.76
N LYS A 143 20.37 -62.33 -27.98
CA LYS A 143 20.72 -63.07 -29.22
C LYS A 143 22.16 -63.59 -29.25
N ARG A 144 23.08 -62.98 -28.50
CA ARG A 144 24.49 -63.43 -28.42
C ARG A 144 24.74 -64.42 -27.29
N ILE A 145 23.99 -64.34 -26.19
CA ILE A 145 24.22 -65.18 -25.00
C ILE A 145 23.33 -66.45 -25.05
N GLY A 146 22.36 -66.56 -25.97
CA GLY A 146 21.56 -67.78 -26.16
C GLY A 146 20.67 -68.13 -24.96
N VAL A 147 20.46 -67.18 -24.05
CA VAL A 147 19.58 -67.37 -22.90
C VAL A 147 18.15 -67.08 -23.34
N THR A 148 17.45 -68.12 -23.77
CA THR A 148 16.00 -68.17 -23.81
C THR A 148 15.50 -68.29 -22.37
N ILE A 149 15.00 -67.19 -21.81
CA ILE A 149 14.21 -67.25 -20.58
C ILE A 149 12.83 -67.78 -20.99
N ILE A 150 12.51 -68.99 -20.53
CA ILE A 150 11.18 -69.62 -20.57
C ILE A 150 10.30 -68.92 -19.53
#